data_AF-A0A1X0Y7T0-F1
#
_entry.id   AF-A0A1X0Y7T0-F1
#
_cell.length_a   1.000
_cell.length_b   1.000
_cell.length_c   1.000
_cell.angle_alpha   90.00
_cell.angle_beta   90.00
_cell.angle_gamma   90.00
#
_symmetry.space_group_name_H-M   'P 1'
#
loop_
_entity.id
_entity.type
_entity.pdbx_description
1 polymer ?
#
loop_
_entity_poly.entity_id
_entity_poly.type
_entity_poly.pdbx_seq_one_letter_code
_entity_poly.pdbx_strand_id
1 'polypeptide(L)'
;MPALLALLLCGTDTSGAVARNHRGNAESSLFTAEYSPDRARSSRSRKTLFQWRNETSFSATTDRDQPFVTDRPDFTEAATTVGRGVAQIEFGYTYTYNSDNGERTRSQSFGQPLLRYGLLADWLEFRIALFPTVTRITTAGESTTSRGTEDLYIGCKIALTEQQGMLPEMALIPQTNIPTGSGSLSSNELEPGLNWAYAWDVNDLISAAGSTQGNRRIDDSGEAYLEFAQSWTVAYHLADKLGAYTEWFAFFPSGADTARVQHYGNGGLTWLVSDNMQFDVFAGIGLNDAADDYFFGSGFSIRFGQGIE
;
A
#
# COMPACT_ATOMS: atom_id res chain seq x y z
N MET A 1 12.42 -19.05 0.72
CA MET A 1 12.47 -17.66 1.17
C MET A 1 11.36 -16.74 0.61
N PRO A 2 10.27 -17.18 -0.08
CA PRO A 2 9.33 -16.23 -0.70
C PRO A 2 8.43 -15.48 0.31
N ALA A 3 8.07 -16.11 1.42
CA ALA A 3 7.18 -15.57 2.46
C ALA A 3 7.55 -14.16 2.93
N LEU A 4 8.85 -13.95 3.12
CA LEU A 4 9.42 -12.75 3.72
C LEU A 4 9.16 -11.51 2.86
N LEU A 5 9.35 -11.65 1.55
CA LEU A 5 9.25 -10.59 0.54
C LEU A 5 7.85 -9.98 0.43
N ALA A 6 6.83 -10.70 0.91
CA ALA A 6 5.44 -10.28 0.88
C ALA A 6 4.95 -9.68 2.22
N LEU A 7 5.74 -9.78 3.30
CA LEU A 7 5.39 -9.30 4.64
C LEU A 7 5.90 -7.88 4.97
N LEU A 8 6.79 -7.33 4.14
CA LEU A 8 7.54 -6.10 4.42
C LEU A 8 6.79 -4.80 4.10
N LEU A 9 5.46 -4.83 4.22
CA LEU A 9 4.59 -3.71 3.84
C LEU A 9 4.08 -2.82 4.99
N CYS A 10 4.29 -3.06 6.31
CA CYS A 10 4.02 -1.96 7.29
C CYS A 10 4.71 -1.82 8.69
N GLY A 11 4.21 -0.82 9.48
CA GLY A 11 4.36 -0.55 10.93
C GLY A 11 4.48 0.95 11.37
N THR A 12 4.32 1.35 12.67
CA THR A 12 4.82 2.62 13.37
C THR A 12 5.06 2.53 14.92
N ASP A 13 5.43 3.62 15.67
CA ASP A 13 5.33 3.78 17.18
C ASP A 13 5.44 5.25 17.76
N THR A 14 4.58 5.65 18.72
CA THR A 14 3.94 7.01 18.90
C THR A 14 4.65 8.04 19.84
N SER A 15 4.25 9.31 20.13
CA SER A 15 3.05 10.22 19.96
C SER A 15 3.52 11.72 20.01
N GLY A 16 2.79 12.86 20.24
CA GLY A 16 1.38 13.23 20.60
C GLY A 16 1.23 14.72 21.10
N ALA A 17 -0.02 15.24 21.25
CA ALA A 17 -0.46 16.49 21.99
C ALA A 17 -0.12 17.94 21.47
N VAL A 18 -0.92 19.05 21.62
CA VAL A 18 -2.39 19.31 21.76
C VAL A 18 -2.74 20.85 21.69
N ALA A 19 -4.00 21.25 21.33
CA ALA A 19 -4.80 22.47 21.74
C ALA A 19 -5.18 23.66 20.77
N ARG A 20 -6.50 23.77 20.48
CA ARG A 20 -7.48 24.92 20.63
C ARG A 20 -7.53 26.19 19.71
N ASN A 21 -8.65 26.30 18.97
CA ASN A 21 -9.66 27.42 18.88
C ASN A 21 -9.27 28.92 18.81
N HIS A 22 -9.85 29.67 17.84
CA HIS A 22 -11.13 30.41 18.05
C HIS A 22 -11.81 30.99 16.75
N ARG A 23 -12.86 31.82 16.89
CA ARG A 23 -13.83 32.27 15.85
C ARG A 23 -13.60 33.70 15.31
N GLY A 24 -14.15 34.02 14.14
CA GLY A 24 -14.37 35.40 13.63
C GLY A 24 -15.48 35.46 12.58
N ASN A 25 -16.22 36.57 12.49
CA ASN A 25 -17.43 36.70 11.66
C ASN A 25 -17.24 37.50 10.35
N ALA A 26 -18.16 37.21 9.42
CA ALA A 26 -18.45 37.83 8.13
C ALA A 26 -18.48 39.37 8.03
N GLU A 27 -18.39 39.87 6.77
CA GLU A 27 -19.36 40.82 6.24
C GLU A 27 -19.47 40.75 4.70
N SER A 28 -20.36 41.56 4.09
CA SER A 28 -20.84 41.39 2.71
C SER A 28 -20.59 42.60 1.80
N SER A 29 -20.43 42.37 0.49
CA SER A 29 -20.81 43.36 -0.53
C SER A 29 -21.32 42.71 -1.82
N LEU A 30 -22.22 43.42 -2.52
CA LEU A 30 -22.76 43.04 -3.82
C LEU A 30 -22.04 43.85 -4.92
N PHE A 31 -21.57 43.17 -5.96
CA PHE A 31 -21.20 43.81 -7.22
C PHE A 31 -21.72 42.99 -8.40
N THR A 32 -22.51 43.63 -9.25
CA THR A 32 -22.94 43.07 -10.54
C THR A 32 -21.76 43.05 -11.51
N ALA A 33 -21.52 41.91 -12.14
CA ALA A 33 -20.59 41.75 -13.25
C ALA A 33 -21.33 41.21 -14.49
N GLU A 34 -20.86 41.59 -15.68
CA GLU A 34 -21.60 41.42 -16.93
C GLU A 34 -21.51 40.02 -17.53
N TYR A 35 -22.45 39.72 -18.44
CA TYR A 35 -22.46 38.51 -19.25
C TYR A 35 -21.28 38.51 -20.23
N SER A 36 -20.32 37.62 -20.02
CA SER A 36 -19.20 37.39 -20.95
C SER A 36 -19.21 35.93 -21.43
N PRO A 37 -19.53 35.67 -22.72
CA PRO A 37 -19.75 34.33 -23.25
C PRO A 37 -18.46 33.66 -23.75
N ASP A 38 -17.38 33.67 -22.96
CA ASP A 38 -16.15 32.93 -23.27
C ASP A 38 -15.44 32.40 -22.01
N ARG A 39 -16.09 31.44 -21.32
CA ARG A 39 -15.38 30.58 -20.38
C ARG A 39 -14.74 29.42 -21.14
N ALA A 40 -13.42 29.46 -21.25
CA ALA A 40 -12.63 28.32 -21.69
C ALA A 40 -13.06 27.06 -20.92
N ARG A 41 -13.23 25.94 -21.63
CA ARG A 41 -13.36 24.63 -20.99
C ARG A 41 -12.02 24.29 -20.37
N SER A 42 -11.86 24.47 -19.06
CA SER A 42 -10.81 23.74 -18.35
C SER A 42 -11.10 22.26 -18.55
N SER A 43 -10.18 21.57 -19.23
CA SER A 43 -10.30 20.15 -19.55
C SER A 43 -10.06 19.36 -18.27
N ARG A 44 -11.10 19.26 -17.44
CA ARG A 44 -11.08 18.52 -16.18
C ARG A 44 -10.45 17.15 -16.43
N SER A 45 -9.36 16.88 -15.71
CA SER A 45 -8.75 15.57 -15.70
C SER A 45 -9.74 14.54 -15.15
N ARG A 46 -9.55 13.28 -15.51
CA ARG A 46 -10.33 12.17 -14.98
C ARG A 46 -9.58 11.56 -13.82
N LYS A 47 -10.26 11.34 -12.69
CA LYS A 47 -9.74 10.55 -11.57
C LYS A 47 -9.46 9.09 -11.93
N THR A 48 -10.23 8.54 -12.88
CA THR A 48 -10.18 7.12 -13.27
C THR A 48 -10.32 6.93 -14.78
N LEU A 49 -9.85 5.80 -15.31
CA LEU A 49 -9.82 5.52 -16.75
C LEU A 49 -11.22 5.27 -17.34
N PHE A 50 -12.08 4.59 -16.57
CA PHE A 50 -13.46 4.21 -16.88
C PHE A 50 -14.43 4.69 -15.80
N GLN A 51 -15.73 4.60 -16.08
CA GLN A 51 -16.80 4.91 -15.11
C GLN A 51 -17.89 3.84 -15.22
N TRP A 52 -18.45 3.40 -14.09
CA TRP A 52 -19.49 2.36 -14.05
C TRP A 52 -20.79 2.76 -14.78
N ARG A 53 -21.13 4.04 -14.77
CA ARG A 53 -22.23 4.64 -15.53
C ARG A 53 -21.75 5.87 -16.28
N ASN A 54 -22.44 6.16 -17.37
CA ASN A 54 -22.10 7.22 -18.32
C ASN A 54 -22.61 8.62 -17.83
N GLU A 55 -22.42 8.94 -16.55
CA GLU A 55 -22.87 10.18 -15.92
C GLU A 55 -21.71 11.20 -15.90
N THR A 56 -21.92 12.37 -16.52
CA THR A 56 -20.86 13.31 -16.91
C THR A 56 -20.37 14.23 -15.78
N SER A 57 -20.57 13.83 -14.52
CA SER A 57 -20.27 14.60 -13.31
C SER A 57 -18.82 14.41 -12.85
N PHE A 58 -17.86 15.03 -13.54
CA PHE A 58 -16.46 15.09 -13.10
C PHE A 58 -16.32 15.97 -11.86
N SER A 59 -16.11 15.36 -10.69
CA SER A 59 -15.85 16.06 -9.42
C SER A 59 -14.42 16.61 -9.40
N ALA A 60 -14.29 17.93 -9.30
CA ALA A 60 -13.01 18.61 -9.20
C ALA A 60 -12.71 18.93 -7.73
N THR A 61 -12.12 17.97 -7.02
CA THR A 61 -11.39 18.18 -5.76
C THR A 61 -9.93 18.46 -6.11
N THR A 62 -9.30 19.45 -5.47
CA THR A 62 -7.85 19.61 -5.59
C THR A 62 -7.17 18.39 -4.95
N ASP A 63 -5.99 17.99 -5.42
CA ASP A 63 -5.33 16.76 -4.91
C ASP A 63 -4.95 16.78 -3.43
N ARG A 64 -4.97 17.96 -2.79
CA ARG A 64 -4.81 18.12 -1.34
C ARG A 64 -6.12 18.03 -0.55
N ASP A 65 -7.27 18.15 -1.23
CA ASP A 65 -8.60 17.99 -0.65
C ASP A 65 -9.05 16.51 -0.68
N GLN A 66 -8.33 15.66 -1.40
CA GLN A 66 -8.48 14.21 -1.39
C GLN A 66 -7.99 13.64 -0.04
N PRO A 67 -8.70 12.67 0.58
CA PRO A 67 -8.23 11.97 1.77
C PRO A 67 -6.78 11.47 1.62
N PHE A 68 -6.05 11.37 2.73
CA PHE A 68 -4.70 10.83 2.69
C PHE A 68 -4.78 9.30 2.74
N VAL A 69 -4.58 8.65 1.59
CA VAL A 69 -4.65 7.20 1.43
C VAL A 69 -3.26 6.66 1.11
N THR A 70 -2.79 5.76 1.96
CA THR A 70 -1.48 5.10 1.91
C THR A 70 -1.62 3.66 1.43
N ASP A 71 -0.52 3.06 0.94
CA ASP A 71 -0.48 1.62 0.59
C ASP A 71 0.00 0.79 1.80
N ARG A 72 -0.44 1.24 2.99
CA ARG A 72 0.07 0.94 4.32
C ARG A 72 -1.04 1.27 5.33
N PRO A 73 -1.38 0.43 6.34
CA PRO A 73 -0.64 -0.74 6.82
C PRO A 73 -1.09 -2.14 6.41
N ASP A 74 -2.08 -2.26 5.53
CA ASP A 74 -2.52 -3.51 4.95
C ASP A 74 -1.43 -4.14 4.04
N PHE A 75 -1.55 -5.44 3.79
CA PHE A 75 -1.04 -6.07 2.56
C PHE A 75 -1.89 -5.66 1.34
N THR A 76 -3.16 -5.29 1.58
CA THR A 76 -4.12 -4.79 0.59
C THR A 76 -3.78 -3.37 0.12
N GLU A 77 -2.92 -3.30 -0.89
CA GLU A 77 -2.68 -2.14 -1.76
C GLU A 77 -3.95 -1.31 -2.09
N ALA A 78 -3.90 0.02 -1.94
CA ALA A 78 -5.08 0.86 -2.10
C ALA A 78 -5.56 0.97 -3.55
N ALA A 79 -6.88 1.01 -3.77
CA ALA A 79 -7.50 1.17 -5.09
C ALA A 79 -7.39 2.62 -5.65
N THR A 80 -6.98 3.60 -4.84
CA THR A 80 -6.74 4.98 -5.25
C THR A 80 -5.30 5.25 -5.70
N THR A 81 -5.13 6.14 -6.67
CA THR A 81 -3.86 6.80 -7.00
C THR A 81 -3.64 8.08 -6.18
N VAL A 82 -2.37 8.48 -5.98
CA VAL A 82 -2.00 9.71 -5.23
C VAL A 82 -2.41 11.03 -5.91
N GLY A 83 -2.76 11.01 -7.21
CA GLY A 83 -3.13 12.20 -7.97
C GLY A 83 -1.98 12.91 -8.71
N ARG A 84 -2.31 13.67 -9.75
CA ARG A 84 -1.38 14.16 -10.79
C ARG A 84 -0.38 15.19 -10.26
N GLY A 85 0.89 14.81 -10.23
CA GLY A 85 1.98 15.65 -9.71
C GLY A 85 2.10 15.64 -8.17
N VAL A 86 1.30 14.83 -7.48
CA VAL A 86 1.52 14.49 -6.08
C VAL A 86 2.62 13.44 -5.97
N ALA A 87 3.54 13.64 -5.03
CA ALA A 87 4.50 12.63 -4.60
C ALA A 87 4.15 12.19 -3.18
N GLN A 88 4.11 10.89 -2.92
CA GLN A 88 3.91 10.33 -1.60
C GLN A 88 5.09 9.42 -1.30
N ILE A 89 5.70 9.58 -0.14
CA ILE A 89 6.80 8.72 0.31
C ILE A 89 6.36 8.04 1.58
N GLU A 90 6.37 6.72 1.54
CA GLU A 90 5.97 5.82 2.60
C GLU A 90 7.22 5.07 3.09
N PHE A 91 7.40 4.97 4.41
CA PHE A 91 8.58 4.44 5.08
C PHE A 91 8.20 3.41 6.13
N GLY A 92 9.16 2.58 6.51
CA GLY A 92 8.89 1.40 7.30
C GLY A 92 10.04 0.72 8.02
N TYR A 93 9.65 -0.22 8.87
CA TYR A 93 10.46 -1.21 9.53
C TYR A 93 9.54 -2.39 9.84
N THR A 94 9.89 -3.60 9.43
CA THR A 94 9.14 -4.81 9.81
C THR A 94 10.10 -5.82 10.42
N TYR A 95 9.72 -6.38 11.56
CA TYR A 95 10.32 -7.54 12.17
C TYR A 95 9.47 -8.77 11.86
N THR A 96 10.11 -9.86 11.43
CA THR A 96 9.45 -11.15 11.14
C THR A 96 10.21 -12.29 11.82
N TYR A 97 9.48 -13.24 12.40
CA TYR A 97 10.03 -14.44 13.04
C TYR A 97 9.32 -15.70 12.54
N ASN A 98 10.09 -16.76 12.28
CA ASN A 98 9.63 -18.10 11.94
C ASN A 98 10.53 -19.15 12.62
N SER A 99 9.98 -20.31 12.99
CA SER A 99 10.66 -21.40 13.71
C SER A 99 10.31 -22.81 13.19
N ASP A 100 10.12 -23.00 11.88
CA ASP A 100 9.82 -24.31 11.28
C ASP A 100 11.02 -25.29 11.23
N ASN A 101 10.74 -26.60 11.28
CA ASN A 101 11.64 -27.73 11.05
C ASN A 101 13.01 -27.74 11.79
N GLY A 102 13.15 -26.96 12.87
CA GLY A 102 14.39 -26.84 13.64
C GLY A 102 15.34 -25.76 13.15
N GLU A 103 14.96 -25.04 12.09
CA GLU A 103 15.51 -23.74 11.70
C GLU A 103 14.78 -22.62 12.45
N ARG A 104 15.45 -21.46 12.60
CA ARG A 104 14.86 -20.23 13.12
C ARG A 104 15.30 -19.05 12.29
N THR A 105 14.34 -18.39 11.65
CA THR A 105 14.58 -17.23 10.80
C THR A 105 14.07 -15.97 11.49
N ARG A 106 14.91 -14.94 11.48
CA ARG A 106 14.66 -13.60 12.01
C ARG A 106 15.01 -12.59 10.94
N SER A 107 14.01 -11.86 10.44
CA SER A 107 14.24 -10.73 9.56
C SER A 107 13.95 -9.42 10.26
N GLN A 108 14.71 -8.40 9.86
CA GLN A 108 14.37 -7.00 10.06
C GLN A 108 14.65 -6.27 8.75
N SER A 109 13.61 -5.66 8.17
CA SER A 109 13.78 -4.68 7.08
C SER A 109 13.65 -3.27 7.63
N PHE A 110 14.42 -2.31 7.10
CA PHE A 110 14.57 -0.97 7.65
C PHE A 110 14.43 0.10 6.57
N GLY A 111 13.76 1.20 6.88
CA GLY A 111 13.46 2.29 5.96
C GLY A 111 12.30 1.97 5.01
N GLN A 112 12.29 0.78 4.39
CA GLN A 112 11.29 0.31 3.40
C GLN A 112 10.74 1.41 2.46
N PRO A 113 11.58 2.28 1.87
CA PRO A 113 11.08 3.48 1.20
C PRO A 113 10.32 3.11 -0.08
N LEU A 114 9.02 3.40 -0.10
CA LEU A 114 8.14 3.37 -1.26
C LEU A 114 7.86 4.81 -1.70
N LEU A 115 8.29 5.16 -2.92
CA LEU A 115 7.89 6.40 -3.59
C LEU A 115 6.74 6.10 -4.55
N ARG A 116 5.63 6.81 -4.36
CA ARG A 116 4.47 6.86 -5.26
C ARG A 116 4.39 8.25 -5.88
N TYR A 117 4.17 8.35 -7.19
CA TYR A 117 4.13 9.63 -7.90
C TYR A 117 3.13 9.63 -9.05
N GLY A 118 2.16 10.56 -9.03
CA GLY A 118 1.13 10.65 -10.08
C GLY A 118 1.68 11.21 -11.39
N LEU A 119 1.61 10.42 -12.44
CA LEU A 119 2.16 10.72 -13.76
C LEU A 119 1.08 11.13 -14.77
N LEU A 120 1.26 12.31 -15.38
CA LEU A 120 0.53 12.79 -16.57
C LEU A 120 -0.98 13.07 -16.39
N ALA A 121 -1.72 12.19 -15.71
CA ALA A 121 -3.15 12.26 -15.41
C ALA A 121 -3.42 11.65 -14.01
N ASP A 122 -4.55 11.97 -13.38
CA ASP A 122 -4.80 11.59 -11.98
C ASP A 122 -4.92 10.06 -11.81
N TRP A 123 -5.43 9.36 -12.83
CA TRP A 123 -5.63 7.91 -12.86
C TRP A 123 -4.35 7.07 -12.96
N LEU A 124 -3.16 7.69 -13.00
CA LEU A 124 -1.90 7.00 -13.27
C LEU A 124 -0.81 7.38 -12.25
N GLU A 125 -0.27 6.38 -11.56
CA GLU A 125 0.76 6.53 -10.52
C GLU A 125 1.94 5.59 -10.80
N PHE A 126 3.16 6.12 -10.78
CA PHE A 126 4.40 5.34 -10.76
C PHE A 126 4.80 4.99 -9.33
N ARG A 127 5.28 3.76 -9.13
CA ARG A 127 5.68 3.22 -7.82
C ARG A 127 7.10 2.66 -7.91
N ILE A 128 7.95 2.96 -6.94
CA ILE A 128 9.29 2.37 -6.81
C ILE A 128 9.62 2.17 -5.33
N ALA A 129 10.10 0.98 -4.95
CA ALA A 129 10.41 0.66 -3.56
C ALA A 129 11.68 -0.18 -3.38
N LEU A 130 12.30 -0.03 -2.22
CA LEU A 130 13.47 -0.79 -1.77
C LEU A 130 13.18 -1.40 -0.39
N PHE A 131 13.70 -2.60 -0.13
CA PHE A 131 13.59 -3.28 1.16
C PHE A 131 15.00 -3.58 1.72
N PRO A 132 15.63 -2.64 2.46
CA PRO A 132 16.91 -2.86 3.12
C PRO A 132 16.80 -3.85 4.30
N THR A 133 17.22 -5.09 4.11
CA THR A 133 16.93 -6.22 5.00
C THR A 133 18.18 -6.85 5.64
N VAL A 134 18.00 -7.30 6.89
CA VAL A 134 18.95 -8.10 7.67
C VAL A 134 18.26 -9.39 8.12
N THR A 135 18.59 -10.50 7.46
CA THR A 135 18.04 -11.83 7.77
C THR A 135 19.08 -12.67 8.50
N ARG A 136 18.73 -13.19 9.68
CA ARG A 136 19.49 -14.22 10.40
C ARG A 136 18.72 -15.54 10.36
N ILE A 137 19.38 -16.56 9.85
CA ILE A 137 18.93 -17.96 9.88
C ILE A 137 19.77 -18.68 10.94
N THR A 138 19.15 -19.51 11.77
CA THR A 138 19.82 -20.25 12.86
C THR A 138 19.34 -21.69 12.88
N THR A 139 20.23 -22.64 12.59
CA THR A 139 19.88 -24.05 12.33
C THR A 139 20.89 -24.94 13.05
N ALA A 140 20.42 -25.93 13.82
CA ALA A 140 21.22 -26.78 14.72
C ALA A 140 22.12 -26.05 15.75
N GLY A 141 21.97 -24.72 15.90
CA GLY A 141 22.78 -23.87 16.80
C GLY A 141 23.83 -23.02 16.09
N GLU A 142 24.11 -23.28 14.81
CA GLU A 142 24.90 -22.38 13.96
C GLU A 142 24.01 -21.27 13.40
N SER A 143 24.58 -20.08 13.11
CA SER A 143 23.80 -18.94 12.60
C SER A 143 24.47 -18.19 11.46
N THR A 144 23.79 -18.12 10.32
CA THR A 144 24.17 -17.30 9.16
C THR A 144 23.45 -15.94 9.25
N THR A 145 24.03 -14.87 8.71
CA THR A 145 23.36 -13.56 8.67
C THR A 145 23.67 -12.82 7.37
N SER A 146 22.66 -12.70 6.51
CA SER A 146 22.68 -11.89 5.29
C SER A 146 22.27 -10.45 5.57
N ARG A 147 22.80 -9.50 4.81
CA ARG A 147 22.52 -8.06 4.93
C ARG A 147 22.61 -7.39 3.57
N GLY A 148 21.73 -6.43 3.31
CA GLY A 148 21.80 -5.57 2.13
C GLY A 148 20.42 -5.03 1.79
N THR A 149 20.06 -5.03 0.51
CA THR A 149 18.68 -4.86 0.05
C THR A 149 18.17 -6.14 -0.59
N GLU A 150 16.86 -6.32 -0.57
CA GLU A 150 16.17 -7.21 -1.52
C GLU A 150 16.11 -6.55 -2.91
N ASP A 151 15.44 -7.23 -3.86
CA ASP A 151 15.29 -6.75 -5.24
C ASP A 151 14.43 -5.49 -5.33
N LEU A 152 14.82 -4.57 -6.23
CA LEU A 152 14.12 -3.30 -6.47
C LEU A 152 12.72 -3.56 -7.03
N TYR A 153 11.70 -3.13 -6.31
CA TYR A 153 10.32 -3.13 -6.78
C TYR A 153 10.07 -1.91 -7.68
N ILE A 154 9.47 -2.14 -8.85
CA ILE A 154 8.89 -1.09 -9.69
C ILE A 154 7.46 -1.49 -10.08
N GLY A 155 6.52 -0.56 -9.96
CA GLY A 155 5.11 -0.75 -10.32
C GLY A 155 4.48 0.48 -10.94
N CYS A 156 3.28 0.29 -11.49
CA CYS A 156 2.47 1.35 -12.07
C CYS A 156 1.00 1.12 -11.69
N LYS A 157 0.41 1.97 -10.86
CA LYS A 157 -1.00 1.87 -10.44
C LYS A 157 -1.89 2.66 -11.42
N ILE A 158 -2.90 2.00 -11.96
CA ILE A 158 -3.85 2.50 -12.95
C ILE A 158 -5.25 2.44 -12.35
N ALA A 159 -5.81 3.57 -11.95
CA ALA A 159 -7.15 3.65 -11.37
C ALA A 159 -8.21 3.44 -12.46
N LEU A 160 -8.97 2.35 -12.36
CA LEU A 160 -9.93 1.91 -13.37
C LEU A 160 -11.28 2.59 -13.24
N THR A 161 -11.86 2.61 -12.03
CA THR A 161 -13.22 3.11 -11.75
C THR A 161 -13.31 3.63 -10.33
N GLU A 162 -14.00 4.75 -10.11
CA GLU A 162 -14.44 5.19 -8.77
C GLU A 162 -15.57 4.28 -8.27
N GLN A 163 -15.79 4.18 -6.95
CA GLN A 163 -16.94 3.45 -6.40
C GLN A 163 -18.28 4.06 -6.88
N GLN A 164 -19.24 3.23 -7.28
CA GLN A 164 -20.61 3.67 -7.54
C GLN A 164 -21.62 2.78 -6.81
N GLY A 165 -21.94 3.15 -5.57
CA GLY A 165 -22.85 2.41 -4.70
C GLY A 165 -22.25 1.06 -4.31
N MET A 166 -22.82 -0.03 -4.84
CA MET A 166 -22.32 -1.40 -4.61
C MET A 166 -21.21 -1.80 -5.59
N LEU A 167 -20.95 -1.02 -6.64
CA LEU A 167 -19.88 -1.28 -7.60
C LEU A 167 -18.56 -0.69 -7.05
N PRO A 168 -17.48 -1.48 -6.93
CA PRO A 168 -16.27 -1.07 -6.21
C PRO A 168 -15.49 0.05 -6.91
N GLU A 169 -14.69 0.77 -6.12
CA GLU A 169 -13.50 1.42 -6.67
C GLU A 169 -12.47 0.35 -7.06
N MET A 170 -11.73 0.53 -8.15
CA MET A 170 -10.79 -0.49 -8.64
C MET A 170 -9.52 0.12 -9.23
N ALA A 171 -8.37 -0.54 -9.04
CA ALA A 171 -7.13 -0.27 -9.75
C ALA A 171 -6.39 -1.55 -10.17
N LEU A 172 -5.60 -1.45 -11.24
CA LEU A 172 -4.62 -2.48 -11.61
C LEU A 172 -3.21 -1.94 -11.35
N ILE A 173 -2.35 -2.80 -10.81
CA ILE A 173 -0.94 -2.53 -10.56
C ILE A 173 -0.08 -3.60 -11.27
N PRO A 174 0.24 -3.42 -12.57
CA PRO A 174 1.37 -4.09 -13.18
C PRO A 174 2.66 -3.75 -12.42
N GLN A 175 3.41 -4.78 -12.04
CA GLN A 175 4.56 -4.66 -11.15
C GLN A 175 5.67 -5.66 -11.51
N THR A 176 6.90 -5.41 -11.06
CA THR A 176 8.00 -6.35 -11.12
C THR A 176 9.02 -6.07 -10.02
N ASN A 177 9.61 -7.12 -9.44
CA ASN A 177 10.92 -6.99 -8.80
C ASN A 177 12.01 -7.10 -9.89
N ILE A 178 13.14 -6.42 -9.68
CA ILE A 178 14.28 -6.36 -10.61
C ILE A 178 15.54 -6.85 -9.89
N PRO A 179 16.29 -7.83 -10.45
CA PRO A 179 17.38 -8.52 -9.76
C PRO A 179 18.56 -7.58 -9.51
N THR A 180 18.55 -7.00 -8.31
CA THR A 180 19.43 -5.90 -7.86
C THR A 180 19.71 -5.99 -6.35
N GLY A 181 19.08 -6.94 -5.65
CA GLY A 181 19.30 -7.25 -4.25
C GLY A 181 20.68 -7.86 -3.97
N SER A 182 20.96 -8.05 -2.68
CA SER A 182 22.28 -8.36 -2.16
C SER A 182 22.46 -9.85 -1.89
N GLY A 183 23.02 -10.60 -2.86
CA GLY A 183 23.36 -12.02 -2.69
C GLY A 183 22.11 -12.87 -2.42
N SER A 184 22.02 -13.51 -1.25
CA SER A 184 20.85 -14.32 -0.85
C SER A 184 19.60 -13.49 -0.51
N LEU A 185 19.58 -12.19 -0.80
CA LEU A 185 18.40 -11.33 -0.75
C LEU A 185 17.86 -11.01 -2.17
N SER A 186 18.52 -11.48 -3.23
CA SER A 186 18.03 -11.38 -4.60
C SER A 186 17.51 -12.74 -5.07
N SER A 187 16.42 -12.72 -5.83
CA SER A 187 15.95 -13.83 -6.67
C SER A 187 16.93 -14.12 -7.82
N ASN A 188 17.78 -13.16 -8.19
CA ASN A 188 18.64 -13.12 -9.38
C ASN A 188 17.88 -13.18 -10.73
N GLU A 189 16.54 -13.10 -10.71
CA GLU A 189 15.68 -13.07 -11.89
C GLU A 189 14.66 -11.92 -11.87
N LEU A 190 13.92 -11.75 -12.96
CA LEU A 190 12.76 -10.86 -13.00
C LEU A 190 11.53 -11.58 -12.43
N GLU A 191 10.86 -10.94 -11.48
CA GLU A 191 9.59 -11.37 -10.90
C GLU A 191 8.45 -10.42 -11.32
N PRO A 192 7.98 -10.48 -12.57
CA PRO A 192 6.83 -9.69 -13.01
C PRO A 192 5.53 -10.24 -12.42
N GLY A 193 4.58 -9.34 -12.21
CA GLY A 193 3.26 -9.68 -11.69
C GLY A 193 2.20 -8.61 -11.97
N LEU A 194 0.98 -8.92 -11.55
CA LEU A 194 -0.17 -8.05 -11.64
C LEU A 194 -1.01 -8.18 -10.37
N ASN A 195 -1.26 -7.05 -9.72
CA ASN A 195 -2.22 -6.93 -8.63
C ASN A 195 -3.49 -6.20 -9.14
N TRP A 196 -4.66 -6.74 -8.81
CA TRP A 196 -5.96 -6.08 -8.93
C TRP A 196 -6.48 -5.73 -7.54
N ALA A 197 -6.51 -4.44 -7.23
CA ALA A 197 -7.06 -3.90 -5.99
C ALA A 197 -8.49 -3.41 -6.21
N TYR A 198 -9.36 -3.62 -5.22
CA TYR A 198 -10.76 -3.19 -5.25
C TYR A 198 -11.26 -2.84 -3.85
N ALA A 199 -12.07 -1.78 -3.74
CA ALA A 199 -12.48 -1.20 -2.46
C ALA A 199 -13.94 -0.69 -2.45
N TRP A 200 -14.50 -0.59 -1.25
CA TRP A 200 -15.78 0.04 -0.95
C TRP A 200 -15.70 0.81 0.37
N ASP A 201 -16.06 2.09 0.36
CA ASP A 201 -16.63 2.73 1.55
C ASP A 201 -18.03 2.14 1.75
N VAL A 202 -18.23 1.45 2.88
CA VAL A 202 -19.49 0.73 3.19
C VAL A 202 -20.44 1.65 3.95
N ASN A 203 -19.88 2.50 4.82
CA ASN A 203 -20.54 3.58 5.56
C ASN A 203 -19.47 4.44 6.28
N ASP A 204 -19.89 5.54 6.88
CA ASP A 204 -19.07 6.52 7.62
C ASP A 204 -18.12 5.93 8.69
N LEU A 205 -18.33 4.69 9.13
CA LEU A 205 -17.51 3.99 10.14
C LEU A 205 -16.64 2.85 9.58
N ILE A 206 -16.95 2.33 8.38
CA ILE A 206 -16.32 1.11 7.85
C ILE A 206 -16.08 1.21 6.35
N SER A 207 -14.85 0.95 5.94
CA SER A 207 -14.45 0.68 4.56
C SER A 207 -13.90 -0.75 4.46
N ALA A 208 -14.03 -1.39 3.29
CA ALA A 208 -13.52 -2.74 3.05
C ALA A 208 -12.84 -2.82 1.68
N ALA A 209 -11.75 -3.57 1.59
CA ALA A 209 -11.01 -3.74 0.34
C ALA A 209 -10.42 -5.15 0.22
N GLY A 210 -9.97 -5.50 -0.98
CA GLY A 210 -9.22 -6.71 -1.23
C GLY A 210 -8.27 -6.55 -2.42
N SER A 211 -7.24 -7.39 -2.44
CA SER A 211 -6.27 -7.50 -3.53
C SER A 211 -6.24 -8.94 -4.03
N THR A 212 -6.34 -9.12 -5.34
CA THR A 212 -6.07 -10.40 -6.02
C THR A 212 -4.84 -10.23 -6.91
N GLN A 213 -3.81 -11.02 -6.69
CA GLN A 213 -2.54 -10.91 -7.42
C GLN A 213 -2.13 -12.20 -8.09
N GLY A 214 -1.40 -12.10 -9.20
CA GLY A 214 -0.60 -13.17 -9.78
C GLY A 214 0.81 -12.66 -10.03
N ASN A 215 1.79 -13.20 -9.32
CA ASN A 215 3.21 -12.82 -9.40
C ASN A 215 4.05 -14.02 -9.81
N ARG A 216 5.00 -13.87 -10.75
CA ARG A 216 6.07 -14.87 -10.92
C ARG A 216 6.99 -14.79 -9.71
N ARG A 217 7.40 -15.94 -9.17
CA ARG A 217 8.35 -16.04 -8.07
C ARG A 217 9.42 -17.09 -8.34
N ILE A 218 10.55 -16.97 -7.66
CA ILE A 218 11.59 -18.01 -7.57
C ILE A 218 11.49 -18.70 -6.20
N ASP A 219 11.55 -20.03 -6.17
CA ASP A 219 11.53 -20.83 -4.93
C ASP A 219 12.95 -21.21 -4.44
N ASP A 220 13.07 -21.92 -3.31
CA ASP A 220 14.38 -22.25 -2.72
C ASP A 220 15.17 -23.30 -3.51
N SER A 221 14.57 -23.93 -4.52
CA SER A 221 15.24 -24.77 -5.52
C SER A 221 15.92 -23.93 -6.61
N GLY A 222 15.54 -22.66 -6.74
CA GLY A 222 15.82 -21.81 -7.90
C GLY A 222 14.81 -21.95 -9.04
N GLU A 223 13.72 -22.70 -8.84
CA GLU A 223 12.70 -22.93 -9.88
C GLU A 223 11.58 -21.88 -9.82
N ALA A 224 10.99 -21.60 -10.98
CA ALA A 224 10.08 -20.48 -11.16
C ALA A 224 8.60 -20.90 -11.14
N TYR A 225 7.83 -20.34 -10.20
CA TYR A 225 6.43 -20.66 -9.99
C TYR A 225 5.51 -19.44 -10.13
N LEU A 226 4.19 -19.69 -10.18
CA LEU A 226 3.16 -18.66 -10.12
C LEU A 226 2.60 -18.57 -8.70
N GLU A 227 2.85 -17.43 -8.04
CA GLU A 227 2.27 -17.09 -6.75
C GLU A 227 0.97 -16.33 -6.97
N PHE A 228 -0.16 -16.96 -6.63
CA PHE A 228 -1.40 -16.22 -6.45
C PHE A 228 -1.44 -15.67 -5.03
N ALA A 229 -1.66 -14.38 -4.87
CA ALA A 229 -1.94 -13.77 -3.57
C ALA A 229 -3.40 -13.30 -3.50
N GLN A 230 -4.04 -13.45 -2.34
CA GLN A 230 -5.36 -12.90 -2.08
C GLN A 230 -5.38 -12.26 -0.69
N SER A 231 -6.01 -11.10 -0.57
CA SER A 231 -6.30 -10.47 0.71
C SER A 231 -7.73 -9.97 0.83
N TRP A 232 -8.13 -9.69 2.07
CA TRP A 232 -9.33 -8.93 2.41
C TRP A 232 -9.10 -8.16 3.71
N THR A 233 -9.25 -6.83 3.65
CA THR A 233 -9.11 -5.91 4.78
C THR A 233 -10.45 -5.26 5.13
N VAL A 234 -10.66 -4.98 6.41
CA VAL A 234 -11.75 -4.15 6.92
C VAL A 234 -11.15 -3.05 7.77
N ALA A 235 -11.34 -1.80 7.34
CA ALA A 235 -10.89 -0.60 8.01
C ALA A 235 -12.04 0.02 8.84
N TYR A 236 -11.68 0.64 9.95
CA TYR A 236 -12.59 1.21 10.95
C TYR A 236 -12.21 2.67 11.22
N HIS A 237 -13.13 3.60 10.97
CA HIS A 237 -12.94 5.03 11.23
C HIS A 237 -13.27 5.34 12.70
N LEU A 238 -12.28 5.22 13.59
CA LEU A 238 -12.48 5.32 15.05
C LEU A 238 -12.65 6.78 15.53
N ALA A 239 -12.00 7.73 14.86
CA ALA A 239 -12.15 9.18 15.03
C ALA A 239 -11.56 9.92 13.82
N ASP A 240 -11.79 11.24 13.71
CA ASP A 240 -11.35 12.15 12.63
C ASP A 240 -9.89 11.99 12.15
N LYS A 241 -9.03 11.46 13.01
CA LYS A 241 -7.59 11.23 12.77
C LYS A 241 -7.10 9.86 13.24
N LEU A 242 -7.97 8.94 13.66
CA LEU A 242 -7.59 7.62 14.16
C LEU A 242 -8.39 6.54 13.42
N GLY A 243 -7.71 5.73 12.64
CA GLY A 243 -8.26 4.52 12.04
C GLY A 243 -7.78 3.26 12.77
N ALA A 244 -8.41 2.14 12.45
CA ALA A 244 -7.91 0.80 12.73
C ALA A 244 -8.24 -0.12 11.55
N TYR A 245 -7.61 -1.29 11.49
CA TYR A 245 -7.97 -2.31 10.51
C TYR A 245 -7.75 -3.73 11.05
N THR A 246 -8.44 -4.68 10.42
CA THR A 246 -8.14 -6.11 10.51
C THR A 246 -8.16 -6.72 9.13
N GLU A 247 -7.18 -7.56 8.83
CA GLU A 247 -6.95 -8.14 7.52
C GLU A 247 -6.67 -9.65 7.61
N TRP A 248 -7.05 -10.35 6.55
CA TRP A 248 -6.57 -11.68 6.21
C TRP A 248 -5.87 -11.61 4.85
N PHE A 249 -4.73 -12.26 4.71
CA PHE A 249 -4.09 -12.48 3.41
C PHE A 249 -3.45 -13.87 3.31
N ALA A 250 -3.21 -14.31 2.08
CA ALA A 250 -2.75 -15.66 1.78
C ALA A 250 -1.96 -15.75 0.48
N PHE A 251 -1.00 -16.68 0.44
CA PHE A 251 -0.21 -17.03 -0.74
C PHE A 251 -0.50 -18.46 -1.15
N PHE A 252 -0.78 -18.65 -2.44
CA PHE A 252 -1.10 -19.92 -3.06
C PHE A 252 -0.09 -20.19 -4.19
N PRO A 253 1.05 -20.83 -3.89
CA PRO A 253 2.04 -21.19 -4.90
C PRO A 253 1.47 -22.28 -5.83
N SER A 254 1.62 -22.06 -7.13
CA SER A 254 1.21 -22.97 -8.20
C SER A 254 2.42 -23.35 -9.03
N GLY A 255 2.86 -24.61 -8.90
CA GLY A 255 4.03 -25.15 -9.60
C GLY A 255 5.38 -24.90 -8.91
N ALA A 256 5.39 -24.65 -7.60
CA ALA A 256 6.61 -24.64 -6.79
C ALA A 256 6.93 -26.03 -6.24
N ASP A 257 8.21 -26.31 -6.01
CA ASP A 257 8.67 -27.55 -5.35
C ASP A 257 8.81 -27.36 -3.82
N THR A 258 9.16 -26.15 -3.37
CA THR A 258 9.44 -25.84 -1.96
C THR A 258 8.43 -24.87 -1.31
N ALA A 259 7.80 -23.99 -2.08
CA ALA A 259 6.84 -23.03 -1.54
C ALA A 259 5.50 -23.72 -1.15
N ARG A 260 5.00 -23.41 0.05
CA ARG A 260 3.75 -23.96 0.61
C ARG A 260 2.65 -22.88 0.64
N VAL A 261 1.39 -23.29 0.69
CA VAL A 261 0.25 -22.37 0.91
C VAL A 261 0.36 -21.73 2.29
N GLN A 262 0.33 -20.41 2.37
CA GLN A 262 0.42 -19.64 3.61
C GLN A 262 -0.86 -18.84 3.85
N HIS A 263 -1.27 -18.72 5.10
CA HIS A 263 -2.35 -17.84 5.55
C HIS A 263 -1.87 -16.96 6.70
N TYR A 264 -2.26 -15.70 6.70
CA TYR A 264 -1.92 -14.70 7.71
C TYR A 264 -3.16 -13.96 8.20
N GLY A 265 -3.10 -13.50 9.44
CA GLY A 265 -4.09 -12.59 10.03
C GLY A 265 -3.38 -11.46 10.76
N ASN A 266 -3.77 -10.22 10.48
CA ASN A 266 -3.11 -9.01 10.97
C ASN A 266 -4.09 -7.88 11.26
N GLY A 267 -3.58 -6.82 11.88
CA GLY A 267 -4.33 -5.61 12.15
C GLY A 267 -3.48 -4.56 12.84
N GLY A 268 -4.06 -3.39 13.06
CA GLY A 268 -3.32 -2.22 13.51
C GLY A 268 -4.14 -0.95 13.62
N LEU A 269 -3.47 0.17 13.92
CA LEU A 269 -4.10 1.49 14.17
C LEU A 269 -3.39 2.58 13.36
N THR A 270 -4.14 3.29 12.52
CA THR A 270 -3.63 4.45 11.76
C THR A 270 -3.90 5.76 12.49
N TRP A 271 -2.98 6.72 12.42
CA TRP A 271 -3.08 8.03 13.07
C TRP A 271 -2.60 9.16 12.14
N LEU A 272 -3.52 10.02 11.71
CA LEU A 272 -3.24 11.18 10.86
C LEU A 272 -2.65 12.34 11.67
N VAL A 273 -1.33 12.34 11.81
CA VAL A 273 -0.54 13.44 12.41
C VAL A 273 -0.89 14.78 11.74
N SER A 274 -1.00 14.78 10.41
CA SER A 274 -1.58 15.87 9.62
C SER A 274 -2.28 15.32 8.39
N ASP A 275 -2.95 16.17 7.63
CA ASP A 275 -3.76 15.80 6.46
C ASP A 275 -2.87 15.38 5.25
N ASN A 276 -1.55 15.36 5.47
CA ASN A 276 -0.50 14.90 4.56
C ASN A 276 0.58 14.07 5.30
N MET A 277 0.33 13.61 6.54
CA MET A 277 1.27 12.79 7.33
C MET A 277 0.52 11.75 8.17
N GLN A 278 0.81 10.47 7.94
CA GLN A 278 0.16 9.33 8.60
C GLN A 278 1.19 8.51 9.38
N PHE A 279 0.68 7.98 10.48
CA PHE A 279 1.24 6.94 11.30
C PHE A 279 0.33 5.69 11.30
N ASP A 280 0.82 4.49 11.60
CA ASP A 280 0.15 3.20 11.33
C ASP A 280 0.80 1.98 12.02
N VAL A 281 0.57 1.79 13.34
CA VAL A 281 1.11 0.61 14.08
C VAL A 281 0.46 -0.68 13.57
N PHE A 282 1.21 -1.78 13.43
CA PHE A 282 0.65 -3.08 13.01
C PHE A 282 1.32 -4.29 13.66
N ALA A 283 0.60 -5.41 13.70
CA ALA A 283 1.12 -6.73 14.00
C ALA A 283 0.27 -7.83 13.34
N GLY A 284 0.84 -9.01 13.15
CA GLY A 284 0.13 -10.17 12.61
C GLY A 284 0.81 -11.50 12.94
N ILE A 285 0.10 -12.58 12.59
CA ILE A 285 0.48 -13.97 12.87
C ILE A 285 0.25 -14.86 11.65
N GLY A 286 1.05 -15.93 11.56
CA GLY A 286 0.74 -17.07 10.72
C GLY A 286 -0.50 -17.82 11.23
N LEU A 287 -1.36 -18.24 10.30
CA LEU A 287 -2.58 -19.01 10.59
C LEU A 287 -2.44 -20.51 10.25
N ASN A 288 -1.28 -20.92 9.72
CA ASN A 288 -0.92 -22.32 9.47
C ASN A 288 0.61 -22.52 9.52
N ASP A 289 1.05 -23.76 9.77
CA ASP A 289 2.46 -24.18 9.97
C ASP A 289 3.42 -23.85 8.79
N ALA A 290 2.89 -23.39 7.67
CA ALA A 290 3.68 -22.97 6.51
C ALA A 290 4.05 -21.49 6.52
N ALA A 291 3.31 -20.66 7.27
CA ALA A 291 3.46 -19.21 7.37
C ALA A 291 4.53 -18.80 8.40
N ASP A 292 5.01 -17.56 8.33
CA ASP A 292 5.88 -17.00 9.38
C ASP A 292 5.09 -16.81 10.69
N ASP A 293 5.61 -17.30 11.82
CA ASP A 293 4.91 -17.36 13.12
C ASP A 293 4.23 -16.03 13.50
N TYR A 294 5.01 -14.93 13.45
CA TYR A 294 4.52 -13.58 13.76
C TYR A 294 5.40 -12.47 13.17
N PHE A 295 4.77 -11.30 13.01
CA PHE A 295 5.40 -10.07 12.54
C PHE A 295 4.79 -8.82 13.20
N PHE A 296 5.57 -7.73 13.22
CA PHE A 296 5.16 -6.39 13.68
C PHE A 296 6.14 -5.34 13.15
N GLY A 297 5.87 -4.04 13.33
CA GLY A 297 6.78 -3.03 12.75
C GLY A 297 6.58 -1.57 13.15
N SER A 298 7.49 -0.72 12.64
CA SER A 298 7.48 0.75 12.69
C SER A 298 7.55 1.40 11.28
N GLY A 299 7.53 2.74 11.12
CA GLY A 299 7.33 3.40 9.81
C GLY A 299 6.78 4.84 9.85
N PHE A 300 6.42 5.42 8.69
CA PHE A 300 5.82 6.76 8.52
C PHE A 300 5.42 7.06 7.05
N SER A 301 4.33 7.78 6.79
CA SER A 301 3.94 8.18 5.41
C SER A 301 3.71 9.68 5.24
N ILE A 302 4.19 10.29 4.15
CA ILE A 302 4.15 11.74 3.89
C ILE A 302 3.70 12.06 2.45
N ARG A 303 2.75 13.01 2.28
CA ARG A 303 2.39 13.62 0.99
C ARG A 303 3.19 14.90 0.71
N PHE A 304 3.57 15.07 -0.54
CA PHE A 304 4.25 16.25 -1.10
C PHE A 304 3.62 16.66 -2.44
N GLY A 305 3.87 17.90 -2.86
CA GLY A 305 3.38 18.43 -4.13
C GLY A 305 2.13 19.28 -4.00
N GLN A 306 1.74 19.88 -5.11
CA GLN A 306 0.58 20.75 -5.27
C GLN A 306 0.03 20.39 -6.65
N GLY A 307 -1.25 20.01 -6.74
CA GLY A 307 -1.85 19.56 -8.00
C GLY A 307 -1.63 20.59 -9.10
N ILE A 308 -1.04 20.17 -10.21
CA ILE A 308 -0.65 21.08 -11.30
C ILE A 308 -1.89 21.34 -12.16
N GLU A 309 -2.43 22.56 -12.09
CA GLU A 309 -3.54 23.05 -12.94
C GLU A 309 -3.21 22.99 -14.45
#